data_AF-A0A2T1KB56-F1
#
_entry.id   AF-A0A2T1KB56-F1
#
_cell.length_a   1.000
_cell.length_b   1.000
_cell.length_c   1.000
_cell.angle_alpha   90.00
_cell.angle_beta   90.00
_cell.angle_gamma   90.00
#
_symmetry.space_group_name_H-M   'P 1'
#
loop_
_entity.id
_entity.type
_entity.pdbx_description
1 polymer ?
#
loop_
_entity_poly.entity_id
_entity_poly.type
_entity_poly.pdbx_seq_one_letter_code
_entity_poly.pdbx_strand_id
1 'polypeptide(L)'
;MPDPVRIKVLERDGFTCRHCGWNPENGNSADRYRTLLELHHIEHHAKGGANTPENLITLCNICHDEVHRGNIAADTLTSVLKS
;
A
#
# COMPACT_ATOMS: atom_id res chain seq x y z
N MET A 1 -10.44 8.69 5.67
CA MET A 1 -9.45 8.32 6.70
C MET A 1 -8.88 9.60 7.30
N PRO A 2 -8.71 9.69 8.63
CA PRO A 2 -8.08 10.85 9.28
C PRO A 2 -6.59 10.98 8.91
N ASP A 3 -6.11 12.20 8.71
CA ASP A 3 -4.71 12.49 8.34
C ASP A 3 -3.66 11.88 9.29
N PRO A 4 -3.84 11.85 10.62
CA PRO A 4 -2.87 11.23 11.52
C PRO A 4 -2.66 9.73 11.26
N VAL A 5 -3.70 9.00 10.84
CA VAL A 5 -3.59 7.57 10.50
C VAL A 5 -2.79 7.40 9.22
N ARG A 6 -3.07 8.26 8.21
CA ARG A 6 -2.35 8.22 6.93
C ARG A 6 -0.86 8.43 7.12
N ILE A 7 -0.47 9.46 7.88
CA ILE A 7 0.94 9.79 8.13
C ILE A 7 1.62 8.63 8.86
N LYS A 8 1.02 8.12 9.94
CA LYS A 8 1.57 7.00 10.71
C LYS A 8 1.83 5.75 9.86
N VAL A 9 0.95 5.45 8.91
CA VAL A 9 1.12 4.31 7.99
C VAL A 9 2.24 4.56 6.98
N LEU A 10 2.31 5.76 6.40
CA LEU A 10 3.39 6.13 5.47
C LEU A 10 4.76 6.10 6.16
N GLU A 11 4.85 6.61 7.39
CA GLU A 11 6.07 6.59 8.20
C GLU A 11 6.50 5.16 8.55
N ARG A 12 5.56 4.31 9.00
CA ARG A 12 5.82 2.89 9.27
C ARG A 12 6.36 2.17 8.03
N ASP A 13 5.82 2.50 6.86
CA ASP A 13 6.19 1.88 5.59
C ASP A 13 7.41 2.53 4.92
N GLY A 14 8.05 3.49 5.58
CA GLY A 14 9.24 4.17 5.06
C GLY A 14 8.98 4.88 3.73
N PHE A 15 7.77 5.44 3.56
CA PHE A 15 7.32 6.09 2.33
C PHE A 15 7.60 5.24 1.08
N THR A 16 7.39 3.93 1.19
CA THR A 16 7.75 2.96 0.16
C THR A 16 6.63 1.94 -0.03
N CYS A 17 6.40 1.53 -1.29
CA CYS A 17 5.48 0.46 -1.61
C CYS A 17 5.95 -0.83 -0.93
N ARG A 18 5.17 -1.32 0.03
CA ARG A 18 5.54 -2.51 0.80
C ARG A 18 5.62 -3.78 -0.04
N HIS A 19 4.89 -3.86 -1.15
CA HIS A 19 4.90 -5.04 -2.01
C HIS A 19 6.12 -5.13 -2.95
N CYS A 20 6.49 -4.04 -3.62
CA CYS A 20 7.54 -4.07 -4.66
C CYS A 20 8.78 -3.21 -4.34
N GLY A 21 8.78 -2.48 -3.22
CA GLY A 21 9.90 -1.62 -2.83
C GLY A 21 10.00 -0.29 -3.58
N TRP A 22 9.07 0.02 -4.49
CA TRP A 22 9.11 1.29 -5.22
C TRP A 22 8.79 2.49 -4.33
N ASN A 23 9.54 3.57 -4.53
CA ASN A 23 9.26 4.91 -4.03
C ASN A 23 9.73 5.98 -5.04
N PRO A 24 9.33 7.25 -4.89
CA PRO A 24 9.73 8.29 -5.83
C PRO A 24 11.25 8.51 -5.95
N GLU A 25 12.03 8.17 -4.92
CA GLU A 25 13.48 8.34 -4.92
C GLU A 25 14.22 7.26 -5.73
N ASN A 26 13.64 6.05 -5.83
CA ASN A 26 14.21 4.93 -6.59
C ASN A 26 13.53 4.68 -7.96
N GLY A 27 12.53 5.48 -8.30
CA GLY A 27 11.86 5.43 -9.59
C GLY A 27 12.81 5.76 -10.76
N ASN A 28 12.60 5.09 -11.89
CA ASN A 28 13.37 5.33 -13.12
C ASN A 28 12.43 5.47 -14.33
N SER A 29 13.00 5.70 -15.52
CA SER A 29 12.23 5.93 -16.76
C SER A 29 11.37 4.74 -17.21
N ALA A 30 11.72 3.52 -16.80
CA ALA A 30 10.88 2.34 -17.04
C ALA A 30 9.60 2.35 -16.18
N ASP A 31 9.63 3.02 -15.03
CA ASP A 31 8.51 3.16 -14.10
C ASP A 31 7.63 4.39 -14.39
N ARG A 32 7.63 4.93 -15.62
CA ARG A 32 6.91 6.19 -15.96
C ARG A 32 5.42 6.24 -15.61
N TYR A 33 4.77 5.08 -15.42
CA TYR A 33 3.36 4.97 -15.03
C TYR A 33 3.14 4.80 -13.52
N ARG A 34 4.23 4.61 -12.77
CA ARG A 34 4.21 4.50 -11.32
C ARG A 34 4.54 5.89 -10.75
N THR A 35 3.51 6.57 -10.26
CA THR A 35 3.58 8.02 -10.02
C THR A 35 3.31 8.43 -8.58
N LEU A 36 2.71 7.56 -7.77
CA LEU A 36 2.27 7.91 -6.42
C LEU A 36 2.15 6.68 -5.50
N LEU A 37 2.11 6.97 -4.19
CA LEU A 37 1.82 6.02 -3.12
C LEU A 37 0.41 6.21 -2.57
N GLU A 38 -0.28 5.10 -2.37
CA GLU A 38 -1.65 5.00 -1.88
C GLU A 38 -1.70 4.07 -0.67
N LEU A 39 -2.72 4.26 0.17
CA LEU A 39 -2.98 3.38 1.29
C LEU A 39 -4.11 2.45 0.89
N HIS A 40 -3.88 1.15 1.04
CA HIS A 40 -4.83 0.10 0.74
C HIS A 40 -5.33 -0.57 2.02
N HIS A 41 -6.64 -0.83 2.12
CA HIS A 41 -7.21 -1.66 3.19
C HIS A 41 -7.03 -3.14 2.86
N ILE A 42 -6.24 -3.87 3.64
CA ILE A 42 -5.98 -5.30 3.44
C ILE A 42 -7.29 -6.10 3.58
N GLU A 43 -8.02 -5.88 4.66
CA GLU A 43 -9.42 -6.28 4.76
C GLU A 43 -10.29 -5.18 4.15
N HIS A 44 -10.93 -5.49 3.02
CA HIS A 44 -11.70 -4.51 2.26
C HIS A 44 -12.68 -3.71 3.13
N HIS A 45 -12.64 -2.38 2.98
CA HIS A 45 -13.51 -1.44 3.68
C HIS A 45 -15.01 -1.76 3.50
N ALA A 46 -15.41 -2.32 2.35
CA ALA A 46 -16.79 -2.76 2.09
C ALA A 46 -17.28 -3.88 3.05
N LYS A 47 -16.36 -4.58 3.73
CA LYS A 47 -16.65 -5.59 4.75
C LYS A 47 -16.43 -5.08 6.18
N GLY A 48 -16.24 -3.78 6.38
CA GLY A 48 -16.01 -3.18 7.70
C GLY A 48 -14.53 -3.04 8.09
N GLY A 49 -13.60 -3.14 7.12
CA GLY A 49 -12.18 -2.93 7.37
C GLY A 49 -11.88 -1.58 8.02
N ALA A 50 -11.27 -1.61 9.20
CA ALA A 50 -11.01 -0.41 9.99
C ALA A 50 -9.94 0.48 9.35
N ASN A 51 -10.01 1.79 9.57
CA ASN A 51 -8.95 2.74 9.24
C ASN A 51 -7.87 2.72 10.34
N THR A 52 -7.24 1.57 10.54
CA THR A 52 -6.17 1.38 11.52
C THR A 52 -4.87 1.07 10.80
N PRO A 53 -3.71 1.41 11.38
CA PRO A 53 -2.43 1.05 10.78
C PRO A 53 -2.33 -0.44 10.47
N GLU A 54 -2.86 -1.31 11.32
CA GLU A 54 -2.78 -2.77 11.17
C GLU A 54 -3.56 -3.30 9.96
N ASN A 55 -4.53 -2.54 9.45
CA ASN A 55 -5.32 -2.90 8.27
C ASN A 55 -4.95 -2.09 7.02
N LEU A 56 -4.03 -1.13 7.14
CA LEU A 56 -3.62 -0.25 6.04
C LEU A 56 -2.19 -0.56 5.63
N ILE A 57 -1.94 -0.62 4.33
CA ILE A 57 -0.61 -0.84 3.75
C ILE A 57 -0.33 0.16 2.63
N THR A 58 0.89 0.69 2.61
CA THR A 58 1.34 1.61 1.56
C THR A 58 1.73 0.82 0.31
N LEU A 59 1.09 1.14 -0.82
CA LEU A 59 1.34 0.57 -2.13
C LEU A 59 1.54 1.69 -3.16
N CYS A 60 2.31 1.44 -4.20
CA CYS A 60 2.27 2.30 -5.39
C CYS A 60 0.95 2.09 -6.15
N ASN A 61 0.54 3.07 -6.98
CA ASN A 61 -0.68 2.98 -7.79
C ASN A 61 -0.79 1.69 -8.60
N ILE A 62 0.31 1.20 -9.19
CA ILE A 62 0.30 -0.04 -9.99
C ILE A 62 -0.01 -1.27 -9.11
N CYS A 63 0.72 -1.48 -8.02
CA CYS A 63 0.44 -2.61 -7.13
C CYS A 63 -0.93 -2.48 -6.45
N HIS A 64 -1.40 -1.26 -6.18
CA HIS A 64 -2.73 -1.05 -5.66
C HIS A 64 -3.81 -1.53 -6.63
N ASP A 65 -3.68 -1.20 -7.93
CA ASP A 65 -4.57 -1.71 -8.98
C ASP A 65 -4.50 -3.23 -9.11
N GLU A 66 -3.31 -3.83 -9.04
CA GLU A 66 -3.13 -5.28 -9.13
C GLU A 66 -3.81 -6.03 -7.97
N VAL A 67 -3.87 -5.44 -6.78
CA VAL A 67 -4.66 -5.98 -5.67
C VAL A 67 -6.15 -5.94 -6.00
N HIS A 68 -6.67 -4.82 -6.51
CA HIS A 68 -8.09 -4.72 -6.91
C HIS A 68 -8.45 -5.66 -8.07
N ARG A 69 -7.50 -5.98 -8.94
CA ARG A 69 -7.65 -6.99 -10.01
C ARG A 69 -7.57 -8.43 -9.51
N GLY A 70 -7.14 -8.66 -8.28
CA GLY A 70 -6.96 -9.99 -7.69
C GLY A 70 -5.63 -10.68 -8.05
N ASN A 71 -4.68 -9.94 -8.65
CA ASN A 71 -3.37 -10.48 -9.02
C ASN A 71 -2.41 -10.52 -7.83
N ILE A 72 -2.68 -9.73 -6.78
CA ILE A 72 -1.98 -9.78 -5.49
C ILE A 72 -3.00 -10.13 -4.40
N ALA A 73 -2.81 -11.27 -3.75
CA ALA A 73 -3.70 -11.73 -2.69
C ALA A 73 -3.52 -10.92 -1.39
N ALA A 74 -4.61 -10.75 -0.63
CA ALA A 74 -4.59 -10.07 0.67
C ALA A 74 -3.66 -10.77 1.69
N ASP A 75 -3.53 -12.09 1.62
CA ASP A 75 -2.61 -12.86 2.46
C ASP A 75 -1.15 -12.45 2.21
N THR A 76 -0.78 -12.19 0.95
CA THR A 76 0.54 -11.68 0.57
C THR A 76 0.81 -10.32 1.24
N LEU A 77 -0.18 -9.42 1.23
CA LEU A 77 -0.04 -8.10 1.87
C LEU A 77 0.09 -8.24 3.39
N THR A 78 -0.65 -9.17 3.99
CA THR A 78 -0.62 -9.44 5.43
C THR A 78 0.74 -9.97 5.86
N SER A 79 1.34 -10.87 5.09
CA SER A 79 2.68 -11.41 5.34
C SER A 79 3.75 -10.31 5.30
N VAL A 80 3.70 -9.46 4.28
CA VAL A 80 4.65 -8.34 4.08
C VAL A 80 4.49 -7.26 5.16
N LEU A 81 3.29 -7.07 5.70
CA LEU A 81 3.06 -6.10 6.77
C LEU A 81 3.64 -6.56 8.11
N LYS A 82 3.70 -7.87 8.35
CA LYS A 82 4.17 -8.48 9.61
C LYS A 82 5.68 -8.73 9.64
N SER A 83 6.36 -8.64 8.49
CA SER A 83 7.82 -8.73 8.37
C SER A 83 8.49 -7.38 8.66
#